data_AF-A0A2A7X0E0-F1
#
_entry.id   AF-A0A2A7X0E0-F1
#
_cell.length_a   1.000
_cell.length_b   1.000
_cell.length_c   1.000
_cell.angle_alpha   90.00
_cell.angle_beta   90.00
_cell.angle_gamma   90.00
#
_symmetry.space_group_name_H-M   'P 1'
#
loop_
_entity.id
_entity.type
_entity.pdbx_description
1 polymer ?
#
loop_
_entity_poly.entity_id
_entity_poly.type
_entity_poly.pdbx_seq_one_letter_code
_entity_poly.pdbx_strand_id
1 'polypeptide(L)'
;MKKYMILVLILFLLFPKNIKAADEDYILVSKSEKDNITLFAKKIGDMYRDFKIEFKGETYFRLFWMNVTNPTFAPQIFYEDINKDENKDLIIVLNKGYGTGVLDEEVYVYKYTNGLIDEIVDNPLAIIHKNVKTKLTSENAELIIGGNKIYTIDTKSIEQSHLGEDIGFGSIVDYEVIDKKLMVRVSAQVTPAMFIGDILITYGYRDKMYQANKIEFIPYNSTEKNPFLGPLNQSNKFN
;
A
#
# COMPACT_ATOMS: atom_id res chain seq x y z
N MET A 1 -47.53 4.52 61.76
CA MET A 1 -46.18 5.05 62.08
C MET A 1 -45.16 4.31 61.23
N LYS A 2 -44.43 5.04 60.38
CA LYS A 2 -43.37 4.53 59.51
C LYS A 2 -42.22 3.94 60.33
N LYS A 3 -41.73 2.76 59.96
CA LYS A 3 -40.33 2.37 60.15
C LYS A 3 -39.88 1.58 58.91
N TYR A 4 -39.20 2.29 58.00
CA TYR A 4 -38.41 1.68 56.95
C TYR A 4 -37.11 1.18 57.59
N MET A 5 -36.81 -0.11 57.43
CA MET A 5 -35.49 -0.65 57.74
C MET A 5 -34.84 -1.02 56.41
N ILE A 6 -33.89 -0.19 56.01
CA ILE A 6 -32.96 -0.40 54.91
C ILE A 6 -32.01 -1.52 55.32
N LEU A 7 -31.84 -2.54 54.47
CA LEU A 7 -30.64 -3.37 54.51
C LEU A 7 -30.04 -3.43 53.10
N VAL A 8 -28.77 -3.06 53.06
CA VAL A 8 -27.96 -2.70 51.90
C VAL A 8 -27.59 -3.93 51.08
N LEU A 9 -27.95 -3.91 49.80
CA LEU A 9 -27.42 -4.85 48.81
C LEU A 9 -25.96 -4.45 48.53
N ILE A 10 -25.00 -5.12 49.17
CA ILE A 10 -23.58 -4.97 48.82
C ILE A 10 -23.39 -5.68 47.47
N LEU A 11 -23.53 -4.89 46.40
CA LEU A 11 -23.06 -5.26 45.07
C LEU A 11 -21.54 -5.34 45.17
N PHE A 12 -20.97 -6.55 45.22
CA PHE A 12 -19.56 -6.74 44.93
C PHE A 12 -19.35 -6.33 43.47
N LEU A 13 -19.10 -5.03 43.26
CA LEU A 13 -18.37 -4.55 42.10
C LEU A 13 -16.98 -5.17 42.21
N LEU A 14 -16.84 -6.38 41.67
CA LEU A 14 -15.58 -6.86 41.16
C LEU A 14 -15.22 -5.93 40.00
N PHE A 15 -14.70 -4.75 40.34
CA PHE A 15 -13.84 -4.03 39.43
C PHE A 15 -12.72 -5.01 39.09
N PRO A 16 -12.55 -5.42 37.82
CA PRO A 16 -11.31 -6.07 37.45
C PRO A 16 -10.21 -5.06 37.79
N LYS A 17 -9.44 -5.37 38.83
CA LYS A 17 -8.13 -4.77 39.11
C LYS A 17 -7.41 -4.72 37.77
N ASN A 18 -7.10 -3.51 37.30
CA ASN A 18 -6.11 -3.20 36.28
C ASN A 18 -5.59 -4.42 35.52
N ILE A 19 -6.35 -4.88 34.53
CA ILE A 19 -5.78 -5.75 33.51
C ILE A 19 -4.92 -4.83 32.64
N LYS A 20 -3.72 -4.51 33.12
CA LYS A 20 -2.60 -4.41 32.20
C LYS A 20 -2.33 -5.85 31.77
N ALA A 21 -3.08 -6.31 30.77
CA ALA A 21 -2.63 -7.44 29.98
C ALA A 21 -1.22 -7.05 29.52
N ALA A 22 -0.25 -7.91 29.81
CA ALA A 22 1.13 -7.70 29.42
C ALA A 22 1.17 -7.42 27.91
N ASP A 23 1.54 -6.19 27.55
CA ASP A 23 1.78 -5.71 26.19
C ASP A 23 3.16 -6.20 25.68
N GLU A 24 3.63 -7.35 26.19
CA GLU A 24 5.02 -7.84 26.08
C GLU A 24 5.37 -8.41 24.69
N ASP A 25 4.37 -8.67 23.84
CA ASP A 25 4.60 -9.24 22.49
C ASP A 25 4.75 -8.20 21.39
N TYR A 26 4.32 -6.96 21.62
CA TYR A 26 4.26 -5.94 20.58
C TYR A 26 5.59 -5.18 20.51
N ILE A 27 6.23 -5.23 19.35
CA ILE A 27 7.45 -4.46 19.08
C ILE A 27 7.14 -3.27 18.18
N LEU A 28 7.88 -2.18 18.35
CA LEU A 28 7.82 -1.03 17.46
C LEU A 28 8.37 -1.44 16.08
N VAL A 29 7.59 -1.25 15.03
CA VAL A 29 7.97 -1.60 13.65
C VAL A 29 8.10 -0.40 12.73
N SER A 30 7.44 0.72 13.05
CA SER A 30 7.61 2.00 12.35
C SER A 30 7.09 3.15 13.20
N LYS A 31 7.59 4.38 12.95
CA LYS A 31 7.17 5.57 13.67
C LYS A 31 7.35 6.84 12.82
N SER A 32 6.32 7.68 12.78
CA SER A 32 6.46 9.08 12.36
C SER A 32 6.62 9.95 13.60
N GLU A 33 7.84 10.41 13.86
CA GLU A 33 8.14 11.33 14.97
C GLU A 33 7.42 12.68 14.80
N LYS A 34 7.38 13.19 13.56
CA LYS A 34 6.77 14.48 13.23
C LYS A 34 5.27 14.50 13.53
N ASP A 35 4.58 13.40 13.22
CA ASP A 35 3.12 13.32 13.31
C ASP A 35 2.64 12.55 14.56
N ASN A 36 3.59 12.09 15.39
CA ASN A 36 3.35 11.28 16.60
C ASN A 36 2.46 10.06 16.31
N ILE A 37 2.84 9.28 15.30
CA ILE A 37 2.20 8.02 14.91
C ILE A 37 3.19 6.90 15.16
N THR A 38 2.78 5.87 15.89
CA THR A 38 3.63 4.68 16.12
C THR A 38 2.89 3.42 15.68
N LEU A 39 3.59 2.58 14.93
CA LEU A 39 3.12 1.24 14.56
C LEU A 39 3.88 0.21 15.38
N PHE A 40 3.11 -0.71 15.96
CA PHE A 40 3.65 -1.90 16.59
C PHE A 40 3.02 -3.14 15.97
N ALA A 41 3.72 -4.26 16.07
CA ALA A 41 3.22 -5.55 15.62
C ALA A 41 3.86 -6.68 16.43
N LYS A 42 3.31 -7.88 16.30
CA LYS A 42 3.94 -9.12 16.80
C LYS A 42 4.80 -9.73 15.71
N LYS A 43 6.01 -10.17 16.06
CA LYS A 43 6.88 -10.91 15.15
C LYS A 43 6.53 -12.41 15.18
N ILE A 44 6.15 -12.97 14.05
CA ILE A 44 5.83 -14.39 13.86
C ILE A 44 6.65 -14.92 12.68
N GLY A 45 7.79 -15.54 12.99
CA GLY A 45 8.78 -15.93 11.97
C GLY A 45 9.34 -14.71 11.25
N ASP A 46 9.28 -14.73 9.92
CA ASP A 46 9.76 -13.64 9.07
C ASP A 46 8.69 -12.58 8.77
N MET A 47 7.52 -12.65 9.42
CA MET A 47 6.41 -11.71 9.26
C MET A 47 6.06 -10.98 10.56
N TYR A 48 5.77 -9.69 10.46
CA TYR A 48 4.98 -8.95 11.42
C TYR A 48 3.50 -9.18 11.17
N ARG A 49 2.73 -9.40 12.24
CA ARG A 49 1.27 -9.65 12.25
C ARG A 49 0.65 -8.97 13.46
N ASP A 50 -0.68 -8.95 13.52
CA ASP A 50 -1.43 -8.36 14.64
C ASP A 50 -0.95 -6.94 14.93
N PHE A 51 -1.21 -6.01 14.02
CA PHE A 51 -0.71 -4.65 14.17
C PHE A 51 -1.54 -3.85 15.18
N LYS A 52 -0.90 -2.91 15.87
CA LYS A 52 -1.56 -1.81 16.57
C LYS A 52 -0.99 -0.46 16.13
N ILE A 53 -1.87 0.51 15.97
CA ILE A 53 -1.58 1.89 15.61
C ILE A 53 -1.82 2.74 16.86
N GLU A 54 -0.80 3.45 17.32
CA GLU A 54 -0.97 4.54 18.29
C GLU A 54 -1.05 5.86 17.53
N PHE A 55 -2.20 6.54 17.62
CA PHE A 55 -2.46 7.76 16.90
C PHE A 55 -3.43 8.65 17.67
N LYS A 56 -3.10 9.94 17.81
CA LYS A 56 -3.92 10.95 18.53
C LYS A 56 -4.32 10.54 19.97
N GLY A 57 -3.49 9.75 20.64
CA GLY A 57 -3.74 9.27 22.01
C GLY A 57 -4.68 8.07 22.08
N GLU A 58 -5.07 7.50 20.95
CA GLU A 58 -5.90 6.31 20.83
C GLU A 58 -5.10 5.13 20.25
N THR A 59 -5.62 3.92 20.47
CA THR A 59 -5.02 2.68 19.97
C THR A 59 -5.99 1.95 19.06
N TYR A 60 -5.54 1.58 17.86
CA TYR A 60 -6.33 0.87 16.86
C TYR A 60 -5.68 -0.45 16.48
N PHE A 61 -6.43 -1.55 16.50
CA PHE A 61 -5.91 -2.89 16.18
C PHE A 61 -6.20 -3.29 14.73
N ARG A 62 -5.25 -4.00 14.10
CA ARG A 62 -5.32 -4.51 12.73
C ARG A 62 -4.79 -5.94 12.68
N LEU A 63 -5.66 -6.88 13.04
CA LEU A 63 -5.30 -8.30 13.22
C LEU A 63 -4.91 -9.02 11.92
N PHE A 64 -5.39 -8.53 10.78
CA PHE A 64 -5.13 -9.15 9.48
C PHE A 64 -3.97 -8.53 8.71
N TRP A 65 -3.36 -7.48 9.26
CA TRP A 65 -2.21 -6.83 8.63
C TRP A 65 -0.98 -7.72 8.71
N MET A 66 -0.17 -7.62 7.66
CA MET A 66 1.07 -8.36 7.52
C MET A 66 2.14 -7.47 6.93
N ASN A 67 3.35 -7.58 7.45
CA ASN A 67 4.54 -6.99 6.82
C ASN A 67 5.70 -7.95 6.96
N VAL A 68 6.64 -7.96 6.03
CA VAL A 68 7.91 -8.68 6.19
C VAL A 68 8.73 -8.08 7.34
N THR A 69 9.59 -8.86 7.96
CA THR A 69 10.40 -8.39 9.11
C THR A 69 11.69 -7.68 8.71
N ASN A 70 12.03 -7.68 7.42
CA ASN A 70 13.23 -7.02 6.90
C ASN A 70 13.12 -5.49 7.08
N PRO A 71 14.06 -4.85 7.79
CA PRO A 71 14.01 -3.40 8.06
C PRO A 71 14.02 -2.51 6.82
N THR A 72 14.60 -2.95 5.70
CA THR A 72 14.58 -2.20 4.43
C THR A 72 13.15 -2.02 3.90
N PHE A 73 12.26 -2.95 4.24
CA PHE A 73 10.86 -2.99 3.83
C PHE A 73 9.94 -2.78 5.03
N ALA A 74 10.36 -1.96 5.99
CA ALA A 74 9.55 -1.59 7.13
C ALA A 74 8.28 -0.83 6.69
N PRO A 75 7.18 -0.92 7.46
CA PRO A 75 5.96 -0.17 7.19
C PRO A 75 6.23 1.33 6.98
N GLN A 76 5.67 1.91 5.93
CA GLN A 76 5.75 3.36 5.70
C GLN A 76 4.50 4.05 6.24
N ILE A 77 4.68 5.27 6.76
CA ILE A 77 3.62 6.08 7.35
C ILE A 77 3.66 7.45 6.69
N PHE A 78 2.54 7.86 6.12
CA PHE A 78 2.33 9.21 5.61
C PHE A 78 1.12 9.83 6.30
N TYR A 79 1.20 11.14 6.56
CA TYR A 79 0.09 11.88 7.13
C TYR A 79 -0.06 13.23 6.42
N GLU A 80 -0.80 13.23 5.32
CA GLU A 80 -0.89 14.34 4.37
C GLU A 80 -2.32 14.47 3.83
N ASP A 81 -2.70 15.69 3.43
CA ASP A 81 -3.96 15.95 2.75
C ASP A 81 -3.82 15.55 1.28
N ILE A 82 -4.26 14.33 0.95
CA ILE A 82 -4.14 13.75 -0.40
C ILE A 82 -5.41 13.92 -1.24
N ASN A 83 -6.51 14.35 -0.63
CA ASN A 83 -7.81 14.53 -1.28
C ASN A 83 -8.21 16.02 -1.45
N LYS A 84 -7.43 16.95 -0.87
CA LYS A 84 -7.61 18.42 -0.89
C LYS A 84 -8.85 18.90 -0.14
N ASP A 85 -9.27 18.19 0.90
CA ASP A 85 -10.37 18.60 1.78
C ASP A 85 -9.90 19.40 3.02
N GLU A 86 -8.62 19.80 3.03
CA GLU A 86 -7.92 20.51 4.12
C GLU A 86 -7.66 19.65 5.36
N ASN A 87 -8.11 18.40 5.38
CA ASN A 87 -7.78 17.43 6.43
C ASN A 87 -6.77 16.42 5.92
N LYS A 88 -5.85 16.03 6.81
CA LYS A 88 -4.85 15.02 6.50
C LYS A 88 -5.45 13.62 6.61
N ASP A 89 -5.09 12.76 5.67
CA ASP A 89 -5.35 11.34 5.72
C ASP A 89 -4.11 10.62 6.31
N LEU A 90 -4.32 9.58 7.12
CA LEU A 90 -3.27 8.66 7.52
C LEU A 90 -3.16 7.55 6.47
N ILE A 91 -1.99 7.41 5.86
CA ILE A 91 -1.68 6.37 4.89
C ILE A 91 -0.61 5.46 5.46
N ILE A 92 -0.86 4.16 5.44
CA ILE A 92 0.10 3.13 5.86
C ILE A 92 0.29 2.19 4.68
N VAL A 93 1.56 2.02 4.28
CA VAL A 93 1.96 1.05 3.26
C VAL A 93 2.68 -0.09 3.94
N LEU A 94 2.23 -1.32 3.68
CA LEU A 94 2.82 -2.56 4.21
C LEU A 94 3.39 -3.39 3.08
N ASN A 95 4.57 -3.96 3.29
CA ASN A 95 5.23 -4.86 2.37
C ASN A 95 5.00 -6.32 2.77
N LYS A 96 4.26 -7.08 1.97
CA LYS A 96 3.93 -8.49 2.22
C LYS A 96 4.93 -9.46 1.61
N GLY A 97 5.74 -8.99 0.66
CA GLY A 97 6.74 -9.80 -0.03
C GLY A 97 7.70 -8.95 -0.84
N TYR A 98 8.95 -9.42 -0.93
CA TYR A 98 10.00 -8.77 -1.71
C TYR A 98 10.97 -9.80 -2.28
N GLY A 99 11.71 -9.41 -3.32
CA GLY A 99 12.75 -10.22 -3.93
C GLY A 99 13.20 -9.64 -5.27
N THR A 100 14.03 -10.38 -6.00
CA THR A 100 14.40 -9.99 -7.36
C THR A 100 13.16 -10.02 -8.26
N GLY A 101 12.74 -8.84 -8.75
CA GLY A 101 11.54 -8.70 -9.58
C GLY A 101 10.22 -8.81 -8.81
N VAL A 102 10.27 -8.81 -7.46
CA VAL A 102 9.08 -8.91 -6.60
C VAL A 102 9.07 -7.78 -5.57
N LEU A 103 7.95 -7.08 -5.49
CA LEU A 103 7.59 -6.14 -4.44
C LEU A 103 6.06 -6.16 -4.32
N ASP A 104 5.52 -6.71 -3.24
CA ASP A 104 4.08 -6.82 -3.01
C ASP A 104 3.69 -5.91 -1.84
N GLU A 105 3.21 -4.72 -2.18
CA GLU A 105 2.73 -3.75 -1.20
C GLU A 105 1.20 -3.64 -1.16
N GLU A 106 0.72 -3.33 0.03
CA GLU A 106 -0.68 -3.02 0.29
C GLU A 106 -0.80 -1.69 1.02
N VAL A 107 -1.77 -0.88 0.62
CA VAL A 107 -2.01 0.44 1.20
C VAL A 107 -3.31 0.47 1.98
N TYR A 108 -3.28 1.19 3.09
CA TYR A 108 -4.43 1.48 3.91
C TYR A 108 -4.51 2.99 4.14
N VAL A 109 -5.67 3.58 3.89
CA VAL A 109 -5.91 5.01 4.04
C VAL A 109 -7.00 5.23 5.08
N TYR A 110 -6.84 6.26 5.90
CA TYR A 110 -7.77 6.60 6.95
C TYR A 110 -8.04 8.08 7.05
N LYS A 111 -9.30 8.43 7.32
CA LYS A 111 -9.67 9.74 7.85
C LYS A 111 -9.71 9.71 9.37
N TYR A 112 -9.41 10.86 9.97
CA TYR A 112 -9.57 11.06 11.41
C TYR A 112 -10.62 12.14 11.66
N THR A 113 -11.76 11.74 12.23
CA THR A 113 -12.83 12.67 12.59
C THR A 113 -13.17 12.53 14.08
N ASN A 114 -13.87 11.46 14.43
CA ASN A 114 -14.14 11.03 15.81
C ASN A 114 -13.56 9.63 16.02
N GLY A 115 -12.28 9.49 15.69
CA GLY A 115 -11.58 8.22 15.56
C GLY A 115 -11.16 7.94 14.12
N LEU A 116 -10.39 6.86 13.96
CA LEU A 116 -9.84 6.41 12.69
C LEU A 116 -10.88 5.65 11.87
N ILE A 117 -11.18 6.15 10.67
CA ILE A 117 -12.17 5.60 9.74
C ILE A 117 -11.46 5.13 8.47
N ASP A 118 -11.62 3.85 8.12
CA ASP A 118 -11.08 3.28 6.89
C ASP A 118 -11.66 3.96 5.64
N GLU A 119 -10.78 4.35 4.73
CA GLU A 119 -11.12 4.76 3.38
C GLU A 119 -10.72 3.65 2.40
N ILE A 120 -11.67 3.24 1.57
CA ILE A 120 -11.43 2.16 0.61
C ILE A 120 -10.52 2.67 -0.50
N VAL A 121 -9.53 1.88 -0.89
CA VAL A 121 -8.68 2.12 -2.07
C VAL A 121 -8.94 1.02 -3.09
N ASP A 122 -9.27 1.39 -4.32
CA ASP A 122 -9.46 0.42 -5.41
C ASP A 122 -8.19 -0.42 -5.61
N ASN A 123 -8.35 -1.72 -5.80
CA ASN A 123 -7.22 -2.60 -6.07
C ASN A 123 -6.58 -2.26 -7.45
N PRO A 124 -5.24 -2.08 -7.52
CA PRO A 124 -4.58 -1.62 -8.74
C PRO A 124 -4.63 -2.64 -9.87
N LEU A 125 -4.59 -3.95 -9.56
CA LEU A 125 -4.71 -4.99 -10.57
C LEU A 125 -6.13 -5.03 -11.14
N ALA A 126 -7.15 -4.86 -10.31
CA ALA A 126 -8.53 -4.74 -10.78
C ALA A 126 -8.71 -3.51 -11.70
N ILE A 127 -8.09 -2.38 -11.35
CA ILE A 127 -8.05 -1.19 -12.20
C ILE A 127 -7.37 -1.52 -13.55
N ILE A 128 -6.21 -2.17 -13.53
CA ILE A 128 -5.46 -2.53 -14.75
C ILE A 128 -6.28 -3.46 -15.64
N HIS A 129 -6.80 -4.57 -15.10
CA HIS A 129 -7.58 -5.54 -15.88
C HIS A 129 -8.85 -4.92 -16.49
N LYS A 130 -9.44 -3.90 -15.86
CA LYS A 130 -10.60 -3.20 -16.40
C LYS A 130 -10.25 -2.17 -17.48
N ASN A 131 -9.09 -1.51 -17.39
CA ASN A 131 -8.78 -0.31 -18.17
C ASN A 131 -7.63 -0.45 -19.17
N VAL A 132 -6.86 -1.54 -19.07
CA VAL A 132 -5.69 -1.82 -19.91
C VAL A 132 -5.96 -3.12 -20.67
N LYS A 133 -5.93 -3.03 -22.00
CA LYS A 133 -5.93 -4.21 -22.87
C LYS A 133 -4.52 -4.48 -23.34
N THR A 134 -4.15 -5.75 -23.40
CA THR A 134 -2.79 -6.19 -23.71
C THR A 134 -2.78 -7.15 -24.88
N LYS A 135 -1.63 -7.20 -25.57
CA LYS A 135 -1.32 -8.22 -26.55
C LYS A 135 0.19 -8.43 -26.56
N LEU A 136 0.63 -9.65 -26.30
CA LEU A 136 2.03 -10.03 -26.39
C LEU A 136 2.25 -10.96 -27.58
N THR A 137 3.30 -10.69 -28.36
CA THR A 137 3.73 -11.52 -29.50
C THR A 137 5.26 -11.60 -29.52
N SER A 138 5.84 -12.42 -30.39
CA SER A 138 7.29 -12.42 -30.62
C SER A 138 7.80 -11.08 -31.14
N GLU A 139 6.98 -10.31 -31.86
CA GLU A 139 7.39 -9.07 -32.49
C GLU A 139 7.22 -7.85 -31.58
N ASN A 140 6.07 -7.78 -30.89
CA ASN A 140 5.75 -6.64 -30.03
C ASN A 140 4.92 -7.03 -28.81
N ALA A 141 5.07 -6.22 -27.77
CA ALA A 141 4.11 -6.05 -26.67
C ALA A 141 3.29 -4.77 -26.90
N GLU A 142 1.96 -4.89 -26.91
CA GLU A 142 1.02 -3.78 -27.09
C GLU A 142 0.19 -3.56 -25.82
N LEU A 143 0.07 -2.31 -25.37
CA LEU A 143 -0.83 -1.90 -24.29
C LEU A 143 -1.79 -0.82 -24.81
N ILE A 144 -3.09 -0.99 -24.55
CA ILE A 144 -4.14 -0.04 -24.90
C ILE A 144 -4.79 0.44 -23.60
N ILE A 145 -4.57 1.70 -23.24
CA ILE A 145 -5.05 2.30 -21.99
C ILE A 145 -6.23 3.22 -22.28
N GLY A 146 -7.32 3.06 -21.53
CA GLY A 146 -8.51 3.91 -21.66
C GLY A 146 -9.20 3.79 -23.03
N GLY A 147 -8.91 2.72 -23.78
CA GLY A 147 -9.52 2.40 -25.07
C GLY A 147 -8.90 3.07 -26.30
N ASN A 148 -7.97 4.02 -26.14
CA ASN A 148 -7.42 4.77 -27.28
C ASN A 148 -5.91 5.08 -27.22
N LYS A 149 -5.28 5.03 -26.05
CA LYS A 149 -3.83 5.27 -25.93
C LYS A 149 -3.09 3.96 -26.17
N ILE A 150 -2.41 3.85 -27.30
CA ILE A 150 -1.69 2.64 -27.70
C ILE A 150 -0.19 2.84 -27.45
N TYR A 151 0.42 1.88 -26.78
CA TYR A 151 1.86 1.77 -26.59
C TYR A 151 2.33 0.46 -27.23
N THR A 152 3.41 0.52 -27.98
CA THR A 152 4.01 -0.65 -28.66
C THR A 152 5.48 -0.71 -28.33
N ILE A 153 5.93 -1.87 -27.84
CA ILE A 153 7.30 -2.12 -27.39
C ILE A 153 7.81 -3.32 -28.18
N ASP A 154 8.99 -3.18 -28.79
CA ASP A 154 9.65 -4.25 -29.56
C ASP A 154 10.08 -5.38 -28.62
N THR A 155 9.73 -6.61 -28.98
CA THR A 155 10.10 -7.84 -28.25
C THR A 155 10.89 -8.83 -29.11
N LYS A 156 11.30 -8.46 -30.34
CA LYS A 156 11.99 -9.36 -31.30
C LYS A 156 13.30 -9.92 -30.78
N SER A 157 13.96 -9.20 -29.87
CA SER A 157 15.21 -9.63 -29.24
C SER A 157 14.99 -10.71 -28.15
N ILE A 158 13.74 -11.00 -27.79
CA ILE A 158 13.37 -11.98 -26.79
C ILE A 158 13.01 -13.29 -27.48
N GLU A 159 13.63 -14.39 -27.08
CA GLU A 159 13.24 -15.71 -27.58
C GLU A 159 11.79 -16.03 -27.21
N GLN A 160 11.02 -16.52 -28.18
CA GLN A 160 9.58 -16.78 -28.00
C GLN A 160 9.28 -17.74 -26.83
N SER A 161 10.17 -18.70 -26.55
CA SER A 161 10.04 -19.62 -25.42
C SER A 161 10.19 -18.97 -24.04
N HIS A 162 10.72 -17.74 -23.97
CA HIS A 162 10.86 -16.99 -22.72
C HIS A 162 9.72 -16.00 -22.50
N LEU A 163 8.92 -15.70 -23.52
CA LEU A 163 7.76 -14.82 -23.41
C LEU A 163 6.66 -15.50 -22.59
N GLY A 164 6.00 -14.70 -21.76
CA GLY A 164 4.73 -15.09 -21.15
C GLY A 164 3.62 -15.24 -22.18
N GLU A 165 2.48 -15.79 -21.75
CA GLU A 165 1.28 -15.88 -22.59
C GLU A 165 0.69 -14.49 -22.90
N ASP A 166 0.82 -13.56 -21.96
CA ASP A 166 0.46 -12.15 -22.10
C ASP A 166 1.40 -11.29 -21.22
N ILE A 167 1.22 -9.97 -21.27
CA ILE A 167 1.88 -9.03 -20.37
C ILE A 167 1.36 -9.26 -18.94
N GLY A 168 2.26 -9.67 -18.05
CA GLY A 168 1.98 -9.88 -16.63
C GLY A 168 2.03 -8.59 -15.82
N PHE A 169 1.22 -8.52 -14.77
CA PHE A 169 1.20 -7.43 -13.79
C PHE A 169 1.16 -7.99 -12.37
N GLY A 170 1.65 -7.21 -11.41
CA GLY A 170 1.52 -7.51 -9.98
C GLY A 170 2.72 -8.16 -9.32
N SER A 171 3.78 -8.47 -10.06
CA SER A 171 5.05 -8.87 -9.43
C SER A 171 5.67 -7.70 -8.66
N ILE A 172 5.53 -6.48 -9.17
CA ILE A 172 5.90 -5.24 -8.48
C ILE A 172 4.62 -4.40 -8.39
N VAL A 173 4.19 -4.13 -7.15
CA VAL A 173 3.17 -3.18 -6.74
C VAL A 173 3.83 -2.32 -5.67
N ASP A 174 4.07 -1.05 -5.99
CA ASP A 174 4.83 -0.10 -5.18
C ASP A 174 3.97 1.14 -4.94
N TYR A 175 3.60 1.41 -3.69
CA TYR A 175 2.77 2.55 -3.30
C TYR A 175 3.61 3.68 -2.72
N GLU A 176 3.29 4.92 -3.10
CA GLU A 176 3.97 6.10 -2.57
C GLU A 176 3.02 7.30 -2.51
N VAL A 177 3.31 8.25 -1.62
CA VAL A 177 2.61 9.54 -1.57
C VAL A 177 3.50 10.61 -2.19
N ILE A 178 3.28 10.87 -3.49
CA ILE A 178 4.08 11.80 -4.29
C ILE A 178 3.29 13.07 -4.55
N ASP A 179 3.87 14.23 -4.24
CA ASP A 179 3.23 15.54 -4.42
C ASP A 179 1.80 15.61 -3.83
N LYS A 180 1.65 15.06 -2.61
CA LYS A 180 0.37 14.94 -1.90
C LYS A 180 -0.69 14.17 -2.70
N LYS A 181 -0.29 13.12 -3.42
CA LYS A 181 -1.21 12.22 -4.10
C LYS A 181 -0.81 10.79 -3.80
N LEU A 182 -1.80 9.97 -3.47
CA LEU A 182 -1.59 8.53 -3.43
C LEU A 182 -1.38 8.03 -4.87
N MET A 183 -0.24 7.37 -5.09
CA MET A 183 0.12 6.78 -6.36
C MET A 183 0.55 5.34 -6.14
N VAL A 184 0.41 4.52 -7.19
CA VAL A 184 0.98 3.19 -7.25
C VAL A 184 1.64 2.95 -8.59
N ARG A 185 2.81 2.31 -8.55
CA ARG A 185 3.54 1.79 -9.70
C ARG A 185 3.34 0.28 -9.76
N VAL A 186 2.85 -0.20 -10.90
CA VAL A 186 2.73 -1.64 -11.18
C VAL A 186 3.55 -1.98 -12.41
N SER A 187 4.56 -2.84 -12.25
CA SER A 187 5.44 -3.17 -13.38
C SER A 187 4.77 -4.12 -14.37
N ALA A 188 5.02 -3.87 -15.66
CA ALA A 188 4.54 -4.66 -16.79
C ALA A 188 5.64 -5.63 -17.23
N GLN A 189 5.39 -6.92 -17.07
CA GLN A 189 6.36 -7.99 -17.27
C GLN A 189 6.05 -8.79 -18.53
N VAL A 190 7.06 -9.11 -19.35
CA VAL A 190 6.89 -9.95 -20.56
C VAL A 190 7.62 -11.29 -20.47
N THR A 191 8.59 -11.42 -19.57
CA THR A 191 9.23 -12.68 -19.18
C THR A 191 9.45 -12.68 -17.66
N PRO A 192 9.70 -13.82 -17.00
CA PRO A 192 9.98 -13.84 -15.56
C PRO A 192 11.12 -12.91 -15.09
N ALA A 193 12.01 -12.47 -15.98
CA ALA A 193 13.13 -11.59 -15.68
C ALA A 193 13.12 -10.23 -16.40
N MET A 194 12.15 -9.95 -17.28
CA MET A 194 12.14 -8.74 -18.11
C MET A 194 10.84 -7.95 -18.02
N PHE A 195 11.01 -6.66 -17.74
CA PHE A 195 9.94 -5.67 -17.67
C PHE A 195 10.03 -4.69 -18.84
N ILE A 196 8.89 -4.33 -19.41
CA ILE A 196 8.80 -3.39 -20.54
C ILE A 196 8.49 -1.95 -20.10
N GLY A 197 8.12 -1.76 -18.84
CA GLY A 197 7.79 -0.47 -18.26
C GLY A 197 6.86 -0.63 -17.06
N ASP A 198 6.25 0.48 -16.64
CA ASP A 198 5.38 0.55 -15.48
C ASP A 198 4.04 1.20 -15.81
N ILE A 199 2.96 0.66 -15.25
CA ILE A 199 1.68 1.34 -15.16
C ILE A 199 1.68 2.19 -13.89
N LEU A 200 1.48 3.49 -14.04
CA LEU A 200 1.27 4.40 -12.92
C LEU A 200 -0.21 4.71 -12.78
N ILE A 201 -0.74 4.51 -11.57
CA ILE A 201 -2.10 4.90 -11.22
C ILE A 201 -2.00 6.01 -10.18
N THR A 202 -2.56 7.18 -10.50
CA THR A 202 -2.81 8.23 -9.52
C THR A 202 -4.24 8.08 -9.02
N TYR A 203 -4.42 7.97 -7.71
CA TYR A 203 -5.73 7.90 -7.10
C TYR A 203 -6.35 9.29 -6.91
N GLY A 204 -7.67 9.34 -6.95
CA GLY A 204 -8.47 10.49 -6.56
C GLY A 204 -9.67 10.04 -5.74
N TYR A 205 -10.08 10.89 -4.80
CA TYR A 205 -11.19 10.59 -3.91
C TYR A 205 -12.52 10.90 -4.60
N ARG A 206 -13.35 9.88 -4.81
CA ARG A 206 -14.71 10.02 -5.36
C ARG A 206 -15.59 8.89 -4.87
N ASP A 207 -16.89 9.16 -4.73
CA ASP A 207 -17.86 8.17 -4.25
C ASP A 207 -17.47 7.50 -2.91
N LYS A 208 -16.82 8.28 -2.03
CA LYS A 208 -16.34 7.87 -0.70
C LYS A 208 -15.24 6.80 -0.72
N MET A 209 -14.41 6.78 -1.76
CA MET A 209 -13.26 5.89 -1.86
C MET A 209 -12.19 6.46 -2.80
N TYR A 210 -10.96 5.98 -2.69
CA TYR A 210 -9.86 6.30 -3.59
C TYR A 210 -9.93 5.41 -4.82
N GLN A 211 -10.23 6.02 -5.97
CA GLN A 211 -10.35 5.33 -7.25
C GLN A 211 -9.33 5.88 -8.25
N ALA A 212 -9.05 5.13 -9.32
CA ALA A 212 -8.13 5.59 -10.36
C ALA A 212 -8.59 6.91 -11.00
N ASN A 213 -7.84 7.98 -10.80
CA ASN A 213 -8.05 9.28 -11.43
C ASN A 213 -7.26 9.41 -12.73
N LYS A 214 -6.05 8.87 -12.76
CA LYS A 214 -5.17 8.87 -13.94
C LYS A 214 -4.46 7.52 -14.04
N ILE A 215 -4.37 6.99 -15.26
CA ILE A 215 -3.61 5.77 -15.59
C ILE A 215 -2.67 6.11 -16.73
N GLU A 216 -1.39 5.82 -16.56
CA GLU A 216 -0.33 6.08 -17.54
C GLU A 216 0.60 4.88 -17.64
N PHE A 217 1.17 4.67 -18.83
CA PHE A 217 2.28 3.73 -19.01
C PHE A 217 3.57 4.53 -19.23
N ILE A 218 4.60 4.18 -18.47
CA ILE A 218 5.96 4.67 -18.66
C ILE A 218 6.82 3.50 -19.15
N PRO A 219 7.23 3.51 -20.43
CA PRO A 219 8.14 2.49 -20.95
C PRO A 219 9.48 2.50 -20.20
N TYR A 220 10.15 1.36 -20.12
CA TYR A 220 11.43 1.22 -19.40
C TYR A 220 12.52 2.19 -19.90
N ASN A 221 12.51 2.54 -21.19
CA ASN A 221 13.45 3.50 -21.78
C ASN A 221 13.15 4.97 -21.46
N SER A 222 12.09 5.25 -20.69
CA SER A 222 11.65 6.59 -20.27
C SER A 222 11.56 6.68 -18.74
N THR A 223 12.38 5.91 -18.02
CA THR A 223 12.37 5.80 -16.54
C THR A 223 12.68 7.12 -15.84
N GLU A 224 13.35 8.06 -16.50
CA GLU A 224 13.57 9.43 -16.00
C GLU A 224 12.26 10.21 -15.79
N LYS A 225 11.16 9.77 -16.40
CA LYS A 225 9.82 10.34 -16.20
C LYS A 225 9.04 9.63 -15.10
N ASN A 226 9.58 8.55 -14.52
CA ASN A 226 8.92 7.80 -13.47
C ASN A 226 9.18 8.47 -12.11
N PRO A 227 8.16 9.06 -11.47
CA PRO A 227 8.34 9.78 -10.22
C PRO A 227 8.78 8.88 -9.05
N PHE A 228 8.60 7.55 -9.16
CA PHE A 228 9.07 6.57 -8.17
C PHE A 228 10.58 6.35 -8.18
N LEU A 229 11.28 6.69 -9.27
CA LEU A 229 12.71 6.39 -9.44
C LEU A 229 13.60 7.62 -9.20
N GLY A 230 13.02 8.80 -8.95
CA GLY A 230 13.73 10.06 -8.84
C GLY A 230 14.46 10.46 -10.14
N PRO A 231 15.17 11.60 -10.17
CA PRO A 231 16.05 11.92 -11.29
C PRO A 231 17.18 10.88 -11.36
N LEU A 232 17.28 10.16 -12.48
CA LEU A 232 18.39 9.24 -12.73
C LEU A 232 19.71 10.02 -12.68
N ASN A 233 20.53 9.79 -11.65
CA ASN A 233 21.94 10.14 -11.73
C ASN A 233 22.53 9.33 -12.90
N GLN A 234 23.01 10.01 -13.93
CA GLN A 234 23.53 9.43 -15.18
C GLN A 234 24.79 8.55 -15.00
N SER A 235 25.11 8.10 -13.79
CA SER A 235 26.33 7.34 -13.49
C SER A 235 26.23 5.84 -13.73
N ASN A 236 25.05 5.28 -14.00
CA ASN A 236 24.89 3.85 -14.29
C ASN A 236 24.43 3.63 -15.73
N LYS A 237 25.20 4.13 -16.70
CA LYS A 237 25.29 3.48 -18.01
C LYS A 237 26.19 2.27 -17.84
N PHE A 238 25.60 1.08 -17.78
CA PHE A 238 26.35 -0.16 -17.88
C PHE A 238 27.05 -0.18 -19.26
N ASN A 239 28.38 -0.28 -19.21
CA ASN A 239 29.23 -0.63 -20.35
C ASN A 239 29.01 -2.09 -20.74
#